data_AF-A0A970DKD2-F1
#
_entry.id   AF-A0A970DKD2-F1
#
_cell.length_a   1.000
_cell.length_b   1.000
_cell.length_c   1.000
_cell.angle_alpha   90.00
_cell.angle_beta   90.00
_cell.angle_gamma   90.00
#
_symmetry.space_group_name_H-M   'P 1'
#
loop_
_entity.id
_entity.type
_entity.pdbx_description
1 polymer ?
#
loop_
_entity_poly.entity_id
_entity_poly.type
_entity_poly.pdbx_seq_one_letter_code
_entity_poly.pdbx_strand_id
1 'polypeptide(L)'
;MKRAGIVFLLLCFFLMGIIAGKPTRDTASQDLKERLDDFEKEIVTPGNEYTPVSEEKVDPNLSNSLAKQGENIINGIFDVAFKLIKNILE
;
A
#
# COMPACT_ATOMS: atom_id res chain seq x y z
N MET A 1 14.79 14.63 -30.77
CA MET A 1 15.44 14.98 -29.49
C MET A 1 14.47 15.38 -28.38
N LYS A 2 13.49 16.28 -28.62
CA LYS A 2 12.51 16.68 -27.57
C LYS A 2 11.66 15.51 -27.03
N ARG A 3 11.17 14.62 -27.91
CA ARG A 3 10.39 13.43 -27.53
C ARG A 3 11.20 12.44 -26.66
N ALA A 4 12.47 12.21 -27.01
CA ALA A 4 13.37 11.35 -26.23
C ALA A 4 13.65 11.92 -24.82
N GLY A 5 13.80 13.25 -24.70
CA GLY A 5 13.96 13.90 -23.41
C GLY A 5 12.75 13.75 -22.49
N ILE A 6 11.53 13.83 -23.04
CA ILE A 6 10.28 13.66 -22.27
C ILE A 6 10.13 12.20 -21.80
N VAL A 7 10.43 11.22 -22.66
CA VAL A 7 10.41 9.80 -22.29
C VAL A 7 11.44 9.51 -21.19
N PHE A 8 12.64 10.10 -21.28
CA PHE A 8 13.67 9.99 -20.24
C PHE A 8 13.19 10.59 -18.91
N LEU A 9 12.52 11.74 -18.94
CA LEU A 9 12.00 12.41 -17.74
C LEU A 9 10.87 11.60 -17.07
N LEU A 10 9.98 10.99 -17.86
CA LEU A 10 8.96 10.06 -17.38
C LEU A 10 9.60 8.83 -16.70
N LEU A 11 10.65 8.27 -17.31
CA LEU A 11 11.39 7.15 -16.75
C LEU A 11 12.03 7.53 -15.40
N CYS A 12 12.62 8.73 -15.29
CA CYS A 12 13.17 9.23 -14.03
C CYS A 12 12.10 9.39 -12.95
N PHE A 13 10.92 9.91 -13.28
CA PHE A 13 9.79 10.02 -12.36
C PHE A 13 9.32 8.65 -11.87
N PHE A 14 9.22 7.68 -12.79
CA PHE A 14 8.83 6.32 -12.45
C PHE A 14 9.83 5.65 -11.50
N LEU A 15 11.13 5.78 -11.78
CA LEU A 15 12.19 5.25 -10.92
C LEU A 15 12.20 5.91 -9.53
N MET A 16 11.99 7.23 -9.47
CA MET A 16 11.85 7.93 -8.18
C MET A 16 10.62 7.46 -7.39
N GLY A 17 9.49 7.23 -8.07
CA GLY A 17 8.29 6.68 -7.43
C GLY A 17 8.52 5.31 -6.82
N ILE A 18 9.26 4.42 -7.49
CA ILE A 18 9.63 3.11 -6.95
C ILE A 18 10.54 3.24 -5.72
N ILE A 19 11.52 4.16 -5.75
CA ILE A 19 12.44 4.37 -4.63
C ILE A 19 11.69 4.97 -3.42
N ALA A 20 10.81 5.94 -3.65
CA ALA A 20 10.02 6.59 -2.61
C ALA A 20 8.92 5.69 -2.03
N GLY A 21 8.36 4.79 -2.86
CA GLY A 21 7.36 3.81 -2.45
C GLY A 21 7.95 2.57 -1.77
N LYS A 22 9.28 2.49 -1.59
CA LYS A 22 9.86 1.43 -0.77
C LYS A 22 9.29 1.57 0.64
N PRO A 23 8.65 0.52 1.19
CA PRO A 23 8.12 0.58 2.53
C PRO A 23 9.23 0.96 3.50
N THR A 24 9.06 2.08 4.20
CA THR A 24 9.85 2.37 5.40
C THR A 24 9.61 1.22 6.37
N ARG A 25 10.68 0.73 7.00
CA ARG A 25 10.80 -0.59 7.66
C ARG A 25 9.76 -0.95 8.74
N ASP A 26 8.83 -0.07 9.08
CA ASP A 26 7.70 -0.36 9.96
C ASP A 26 6.41 -0.45 9.13
N THR A 27 6.27 -1.57 8.40
CA THR A 27 4.99 -1.86 7.75
C THR A 27 4.00 -2.39 8.78
N ALA A 28 2.72 -2.02 8.65
CA ALA A 28 1.64 -2.56 9.47
C ALA A 28 1.66 -4.11 9.50
N SER A 29 2.13 -4.75 8.43
CA SER A 29 2.30 -6.20 8.34
C SER A 29 3.34 -6.76 9.32
N GLN A 30 4.38 -6.00 9.65
CA GLN A 30 5.41 -6.41 10.58
C GLN A 30 4.94 -6.28 12.04
N ASP A 31 4.23 -5.20 12.37
CA ASP A 31 3.53 -5.02 13.65
C ASP A 31 2.44 -6.09 13.85
N LEU A 32 1.65 -6.40 12.82
CA LEU A 32 0.66 -7.48 12.88
C LEU A 32 1.30 -8.85 13.10
N LYS A 33 2.46 -9.10 12.50
CA LYS A 33 3.18 -10.36 12.68
C LYS A 33 3.72 -10.50 14.11
N GLU A 34 4.28 -9.43 14.66
CA GLU A 34 4.79 -9.41 16.04
C GLU A 34 3.66 -9.62 17.06
N ARG A 35 2.52 -8.94 16.87
CA ARG A 35 1.33 -9.14 17.71
C ARG A 35 0.76 -10.56 17.62
N LEU A 36 0.80 -11.16 16.43
CA LEU A 36 0.33 -12.53 16.24
C LEU A 36 1.25 -13.54 16.96
N ASP A 37 2.57 -13.38 16.84
CA ASP A 37 3.54 -14.24 17.52
C ASP A 37 3.39 -14.15 19.06
N ASP A 38 3.10 -12.97 19.59
CA ASP A 38 2.88 -12.78 21.03
C ASP A 38 1.54 -13.35 21.51
N PHE A 39 0.47 -13.19 20.71
CA PHE A 39 -0.81 -13.86 20.96
C PHE A 39 -0.68 -15.38 20.98
N GLU A 40 0.04 -15.96 20.02
CA GLU A 40 0.27 -17.41 19.96
C GLU A 40 1.00 -17.93 21.21
N LYS A 41 2.03 -17.22 21.70
CA LYS A 41 2.70 -17.60 22.96
C LYS A 41 1.77 -17.52 24.16
N GLU A 42 0.91 -16.51 24.19
CA GLU A 42 -0.01 -16.26 25.28
C GLU A 42 -1.08 -17.36 25.41
N ILE A 43 -1.65 -17.83 24.29
CA ILE A 43 -2.67 -18.89 24.30
C ILE A 43 -2.14 -20.30 24.56
N VAL A 44 -0.85 -20.57 24.31
CA VAL A 44 -0.23 -21.89 24.54
C VAL A 44 0.24 -22.06 26.00
N THR A 45 0.28 -20.97 26.78
CA THR A 45 0.74 -20.98 28.17
C THR A 45 -0.28 -21.66 29.10
N PRO A 46 0.07 -22.75 29.80
CA PRO A 46 -0.87 -23.48 30.66
C PRO A 46 -1.34 -22.60 31.83
N GLY A 47 -2.66 -22.50 32.04
CA GLY A 47 -3.25 -21.73 33.13
C GLY A 47 -3.43 -20.23 32.86
N ASN A 48 -3.27 -19.79 31.61
CA ASN A 48 -3.49 -18.40 31.26
C ASN A 48 -5.00 -18.09 31.06
N GLU A 49 -5.49 -17.02 31.68
CA GLU A 49 -6.83 -16.48 31.46
C GLU A 49 -6.76 -15.39 30.39
N TYR A 50 -6.65 -15.80 29.13
CA TYR A 50 -6.65 -14.86 28.01
C TYR A 50 -7.95 -14.04 28.02
N THR A 51 -7.83 -12.74 28.29
CA THR A 51 -8.95 -11.81 28.26
C THR A 51 -8.87 -11.07 26.92
N PRO A 52 -9.76 -11.32 25.95
CA PRO A 52 -9.69 -10.67 24.66
C PRO A 52 -9.77 -9.16 24.85
N VAL A 53 -8.71 -8.45 24.43
CA VAL A 53 -8.76 -7.00 24.30
C VAL A 53 -9.86 -6.72 23.29
N SER A 54 -10.88 -5.96 23.68
CA SER A 54 -11.92 -5.52 22.75
C SER A 54 -11.23 -4.70 21.67
N GLU A 55 -10.93 -5.34 20.53
CA GLU A 55 -10.40 -4.64 19.37
C GLU A 55 -11.35 -3.50 19.05
N GLU A 56 -10.78 -2.30 18.92
CA GLU A 56 -11.47 -1.18 18.30
C GLU A 56 -11.94 -1.71 16.94
N LYS A 57 -13.24 -2.00 16.80
CA LYS A 57 -13.79 -2.61 15.59
C LYS A 57 -13.43 -1.70 14.44
N VAL A 58 -12.40 -2.05 13.67
CA VAL A 58 -12.06 -1.35 12.44
C VAL A 58 -13.29 -1.50 11.56
N ASP A 59 -14.00 -0.39 11.33
CA ASP A 59 -15.25 -0.42 10.58
C ASP A 59 -14.97 -1.01 9.20
N PRO A 60 -15.52 -2.19 8.86
CA PRO A 60 -15.27 -2.83 7.57
C PRO A 60 -15.73 -1.94 6.41
N ASN A 61 -16.66 -1.01 6.64
CA ASN A 61 -17.08 -0.03 5.63
C ASN A 61 -15.98 1.00 5.34
N LEU A 62 -15.21 1.42 6.35
CA LEU A 62 -14.08 2.33 6.15
C LEU A 62 -12.99 1.63 5.32
N SER A 63 -12.60 0.41 5.68
CA SER A 63 -11.56 -0.33 4.96
C SER A 63 -11.95 -0.64 3.49
N ASN A 64 -13.20 -1.05 3.27
CA ASN A 64 -13.72 -1.30 1.92
C ASN A 64 -13.83 -0.01 1.09
N SER A 65 -14.27 1.10 1.70
CA SER A 65 -14.35 2.39 1.01
C SER A 65 -12.97 2.94 0.66
N LEU A 66 -11.98 2.82 1.56
CA LEU A 66 -10.59 3.17 1.32
C LEU A 66 -9.97 2.34 0.20
N ALA A 67 -10.21 1.03 0.20
CA ALA A 67 -9.73 0.14 -0.87
C ALA A 67 -10.30 0.54 -2.24
N LYS A 68 -11.63 0.73 -2.32
CA LYS A 68 -12.30 1.16 -3.57
C LYS A 68 -11.87 2.55 -4.02
N GLN A 69 -11.68 3.48 -3.09
CA GLN A 69 -11.21 4.82 -3.39
C GLN A 69 -9.76 4.80 -3.90
N GLY A 70 -8.90 4.01 -3.28
CA GLY A 70 -7.53 3.76 -3.73
C GLY A 70 -7.51 3.16 -5.15
N GLU A 71 -8.32 2.14 -5.42
CA GLU A 71 -8.45 1.53 -6.74
C GLU A 71 -8.87 2.54 -7.82
N ASN A 72 -9.91 3.34 -7.55
CA ASN A 72 -10.37 4.37 -8.48
C ASN A 72 -9.33 5.47 -8.75
N ILE A 73 -8.60 5.89 -7.71
CA ILE A 73 -7.53 6.88 -7.84
C ILE A 73 -6.38 6.32 -8.67
N ILE A 74 -5.95 5.10 -8.40
CA ILE A 74 -4.86 4.43 -9.13
C ILE A 74 -5.24 4.29 -10.61
N ASN A 75 -6.43 3.79 -10.91
CA ASN A 75 -6.91 3.63 -12.28
C ASN A 75 -6.99 4.97 -13.02
N GLY A 76 -7.48 6.03 -12.36
CA GLY A 76 -7.53 7.38 -12.94
C GLY A 76 -6.15 7.94 -13.26
N ILE A 77 -5.15 7.73 -12.38
CA ILE A 77 -3.76 8.17 -12.62
C ILE A 77 -3.16 7.43 -13.81
N PHE A 78 -3.36 6.11 -13.91
CA PHE A 78 -2.86 5.31 -15.02
C PHE A 78 -3.48 5.71 -16.36
N ASP A 79 -4.80 5.93 -16.41
CA ASP A 79 -5.48 6.36 -17.63
C ASP A 79 -4.96 7.70 -18.15
N VAL A 80 -4.72 8.67 -17.26
CA VAL A 80 -4.12 9.95 -17.63
C VAL A 80 -2.69 9.76 -18.11
N ALA A 81 -1.89 8.95 -17.41
CA ALA A 81 -0.52 8.66 -17.80
C ALA A 81 -0.45 7.99 -19.19
N PHE A 82 -1.28 6.99 -19.46
CA PHE A 82 -1.33 6.31 -20.76
C PHE A 82 -1.81 7.22 -21.88
N LYS A 83 -2.80 8.09 -21.63
CA LYS A 83 -3.24 9.10 -22.62
C LYS A 83 -2.10 10.08 -22.97
N LEU A 84 -1.35 10.55 -21.98
CA LEU A 84 -0.20 11.43 -22.21
C LEU A 84 0.88 10.72 -23.02
N ILE A 85 1.21 9.47 -22.68
CA ILE A 85 2.17 8.66 -23.42
C ILE A 85 1.72 8.46 -24.86
N LYS A 86 0.46 8.09 -25.09
CA LYS A 86 -0.10 7.88 -26.43
C LYS A 86 -0.01 9.14 -27.29
N ASN A 87 -0.38 10.30 -26.73
CA ASN A 87 -0.28 11.60 -27.40
C ASN A 87 1.16 12.05 -27.72
N ILE A 88 2.16 11.50 -27.02
CA ILE A 88 3.59 11.79 -27.29
C ILE A 88 4.16 10.83 -28.35
N LEU A 89 3.62 9.61 -28.42
CA LEU A 89 4.07 8.56 -29.34
C LEU A 89 3.52 8.76 -30.76
N GLU A 90 2.25 9.15 -30.90
CA GLU A 90 1.63 9.62 -32.15
C GLU A 90 2.18 11.00 -32.57
#